data_AF-A0A848X299-F1
#
_entry.id   AF-A0A848X299-F1
#
_cell.length_a   1.000
_cell.length_b   1.000
_cell.length_c   1.000
_cell.angle_alpha   90.00
_cell.angle_beta   90.00
_cell.angle_gamma   90.00
#
_symmetry.space_group_name_H-M   'P 1'
#
loop_
_entity.id
_entity.type
_entity.pdbx_description
1 polymer ?
#
loop_
_entity_poly.entity_id
_entity_poly.type
_entity_poly.pdbx_seq_one_letter_code
_entity_poly.pdbx_strand_id
1 'polypeptide(L)'
;MSGPSESRNRGVQPLHEILEELGLSNADLVSASTEQLTHKQVQKARKGRQITENIQRKIAAALNAATGADRKYQPADLFDY
;
A
#
# COMPACT_ATOMS: atom_id res chain seq x y z
N MET A 1 -5.37 23.28 -24.49
CA MET A 1 -6.14 22.38 -23.61
C MET A 1 -5.29 22.01 -22.41
N SER A 2 -5.41 22.76 -21.31
CA SER A 2 -4.80 22.37 -20.04
C SER A 2 -5.67 21.27 -19.44
N GLY A 3 -5.21 20.02 -19.51
CA GLY A 3 -5.91 18.90 -18.88
C GLY A 3 -6.04 19.15 -17.37
N PRO A 4 -7.14 18.70 -16.72
CA PRO A 4 -7.28 18.87 -15.29
C PRO A 4 -6.09 18.17 -14.63
N SER A 5 -5.37 18.91 -13.81
CA SER A 5 -4.41 18.35 -12.86
C SER A 5 -5.23 17.66 -11.78
N GLU A 6 -5.83 16.52 -12.16
CA GLU A 6 -6.58 15.67 -11.26
C GLU A 6 -5.67 15.34 -10.09
N SER A 7 -6.07 15.82 -8.92
CA SER A 7 -5.42 15.59 -7.65
C SER A 7 -5.25 14.08 -7.45
N ARG A 8 -4.10 13.52 -7.87
CA ARG A 8 -3.70 12.12 -7.69
C ARG A 8 -3.47 11.75 -6.22
N ASN A 9 -4.04 12.52 -5.31
CA ASN A 9 -4.03 12.33 -3.88
C ASN A 9 -5.49 12.11 -3.46
N ARG A 10 -5.86 10.83 -3.27
CA ARG A 10 -7.20 10.44 -2.83
C ARG A 10 -7.36 10.44 -1.30
N GLY A 11 -6.51 11.17 -0.59
CA GLY A 11 -6.50 11.16 0.87
C GLY A 11 -5.94 9.85 1.44
N VAL A 12 -6.04 9.68 2.76
CA VAL A 12 -5.54 8.48 3.46
C VAL A 12 -6.19 7.22 2.85
N GLN A 13 -5.35 6.26 2.43
CA GLN A 13 -5.85 5.00 1.86
C GLN A 13 -6.21 4.01 2.98
N PRO A 14 -7.12 3.05 2.72
CA PRO A 14 -7.44 1.98 3.66
C PRO A 14 -6.20 1.23 4.17
N LEU A 15 -5.17 1.07 3.32
CA LEU A 15 -3.88 0.54 3.71
C LEU A 15 -3.29 1.19 4.97
N HIS A 16 -3.43 2.51 5.13
CA HIS A 16 -2.86 3.21 6.28
C HIS A 16 -3.53 2.74 7.58
N GLU A 17 -4.85 2.70 7.61
CA GLU A 17 -5.64 2.27 8.78
C GLU A 17 -5.34 0.81 9.10
N ILE A 18 -5.32 -0.07 8.10
CA ILE A 18 -4.99 -1.50 8.28
C ILE A 18 -3.60 -1.67 8.89
N LEU A 19 -2.60 -0.91 8.44
CA LEU A 19 -1.26 -0.99 9.02
C LEU A 19 -1.20 -0.45 10.45
N GLU A 20 -1.93 0.62 10.77
CA GLU A 20 -2.01 1.15 12.13
C GLU A 20 -2.70 0.14 13.07
N GLU A 21 -3.78 -0.48 12.61
CA GLU A 21 -4.56 -1.49 13.37
C GLU A 21 -3.74 -2.75 13.65
N LEU A 22 -2.92 -3.17 12.68
CA LEU A 22 -2.00 -4.31 12.82
C LEU A 22 -0.69 -3.95 13.53
N GLY A 23 -0.45 -2.67 13.83
CA GLY A 23 0.81 -2.19 14.41
C GLY A 23 2.03 -2.36 13.51
N LEU A 24 1.83 -2.47 12.19
CA LEU A 24 2.88 -2.73 11.21
C LEU A 24 3.51 -1.42 10.71
N SER A 25 4.84 -1.35 10.76
CA SER A 25 5.57 -0.23 10.20
C SER A 25 5.84 -0.41 8.71
N ASN A 26 6.25 0.67 8.04
CA ASN A 26 6.70 0.58 6.65
C ASN A 26 7.91 -0.34 6.51
N ALA A 27 8.72 -0.49 7.56
CA ALA A 27 9.90 -1.35 7.56
C ALA A 27 9.52 -2.83 7.65
N ASP A 28 8.49 -3.17 8.44
CA ASP A 28 7.99 -4.54 8.53
C ASP A 28 7.48 -5.04 7.18
N LEU A 29 6.71 -4.20 6.46
CA LEU A 29 6.28 -4.49 5.10
C LEU A 29 7.45 -4.71 4.14
N VAL A 30 8.47 -3.84 4.19
CA VAL A 30 9.63 -3.96 3.31
C VAL A 30 10.44 -5.22 3.65
N SER A 31 10.58 -5.55 4.93
CA SER A 31 11.29 -6.74 5.40
C SER A 31 10.55 -8.05 5.12
N ALA A 32 9.21 -8.02 5.14
CA ALA A 32 8.37 -9.17 4.81
C ALA A 32 8.16 -9.34 3.30
N SER A 33 8.40 -8.29 2.50
CA SER A 33 8.26 -8.36 1.05
C SER A 33 9.33 -9.28 0.45
N THR A 34 8.89 -10.27 -0.32
CA THR A 34 9.77 -11.13 -1.13
C THR A 34 10.19 -10.47 -2.45
N GLU A 35 9.61 -9.31 -2.76
CA GLU A 35 9.88 -8.54 -3.97
C GLU A 35 10.61 -7.23 -3.64
N GLN A 36 11.14 -6.56 -4.67
CA GLN A 36 11.73 -5.24 -4.49
C GLN A 36 10.64 -4.20 -4.18
N LEU A 37 10.45 -3.93 -2.88
CA LEU A 37 9.61 -2.91 -2.29
C LEU A 37 10.47 -1.96 -1.45
N THR A 38 10.23 -0.66 -1.56
CA THR A 38 10.99 0.37 -0.83
C THR A 38 10.10 1.10 0.17
N HIS A 39 10.69 1.61 1.26
CA HIS A 39 9.97 2.42 2.25
C HIS A 39 9.25 3.62 1.61
N LYS A 40 9.84 4.23 0.57
CA LYS A 40 9.23 5.35 -0.16
C LYS A 40 7.96 4.93 -0.91
N GLN A 41 7.93 3.72 -1.49
CA GLN A 41 6.74 3.20 -2.16
C GLN A 41 5.60 2.97 -1.17
N VAL A 42 5.89 2.35 -0.02
CA VAL A 42 4.91 2.15 1.06
C VAL A 42 4.40 3.49 1.59
N GLN A 43 5.30 4.44 1.86
CA GLN A 43 4.91 5.77 2.34
C GLN A 43 4.05 6.52 1.33
N LYS A 44 4.34 6.39 0.03
CA LYS A 44 3.55 6.98 -1.05
C LYS A 44 2.13 6.39 -1.08
N ALA A 45 2.04 5.06 -0.93
CA ALA A 45 0.79 4.32 -0.87
C ALA A 45 -0.08 4.74 0.33
N ARG A 46 0.49 4.83 1.54
CA ARG A 46 -0.23 5.27 2.75
C ARG A 46 -0.78 6.70 2.63
N LYS A 47 -0.05 7.60 1.96
CA LYS A 47 -0.39 9.02 1.83
C LYS A 47 -1.46 9.32 0.76
N GLY A 48 -2.06 8.32 0.12
CA GLY A 48 -3.09 8.59 -0.90
C GLY A 48 -2.59 8.81 -2.30
N ARG A 49 -1.27 8.71 -2.53
CA ARG A 49 -0.71 9.06 -3.83
C ARG A 49 -0.79 7.85 -4.74
N GLN A 50 -1.40 8.04 -5.90
CA GLN A 50 -1.59 6.97 -6.88
C GLN A 50 -0.26 6.26 -7.21
N ILE A 51 -0.27 4.94 -7.06
CA ILE A 51 0.83 4.04 -7.40
C ILE A 51 0.37 3.10 -8.53
N THR A 52 1.33 2.47 -9.20
CA THR A 52 1.02 1.51 -10.25
C THR A 52 0.50 0.22 -9.65
N GLU A 53 -0.33 -0.51 -10.42
CA GLU A 53 -0.93 -1.78 -10.01
C GLU A 53 0.12 -2.81 -9.56
N ASN A 54 1.31 -2.80 -10.19
CA ASN A 54 2.45 -3.62 -9.78
C ASN A 54 2.90 -3.32 -8.33
N ILE A 55 2.98 -2.05 -7.95
CA ILE A 55 3.34 -1.66 -6.58
C ILE A 55 2.23 -2.06 -5.60
N GLN A 56 0.97 -1.93 -6.01
CA GLN A 56 -0.15 -2.35 -5.16
C GLN A 56 -0.10 -3.85 -4.84
N ARG A 57 0.15 -4.68 -5.87
CA ARG A 57 0.30 -6.13 -5.72
C ARG A 57 1.47 -6.48 -4.79
N LYS A 58 2.60 -5.80 -4.94
CA LYS A 58 3.76 -5.96 -4.04
C LYS A 58 3.43 -5.63 -2.59
N ILE A 59 2.69 -4.55 -2.35
CA ILE A 59 2.27 -4.15 -1.00
C ILE A 59 1.29 -5.18 -0.42
N ALA A 60 0.31 -5.64 -1.21
CA ALA A 60 -0.62 -6.67 -0.77
C ALA A 60 0.11 -7.99 -0.42
N ALA A 61 1.04 -8.42 -1.27
CA ALA A 61 1.85 -9.60 -1.03
C ALA A 61 2.72 -9.46 0.23
N ALA A 62 3.36 -8.30 0.41
CA ALA A 62 4.15 -7.99 1.60
C ALA A 62 3.31 -7.98 2.88
N LEU A 63 2.09 -7.42 2.83
CA LEU A 63 1.18 -7.40 3.97
C LEU A 63 0.73 -8.81 4.35
N ASN A 64 0.38 -9.63 3.35
CA ASN A 64 0.03 -11.04 3.55
C ASN A 64 1.21 -11.84 4.13
N ALA A 65 2.43 -11.54 3.71
CA ALA A 65 3.63 -12.16 4.27
C ALA A 65 3.87 -11.73 5.73
N ALA A 66 3.64 -10.46 6.07
CA ALA A 66 3.83 -9.91 7.42
C ALA A 66 2.75 -10.39 8.41
N THR A 67 1.50 -10.49 7.97
CA THR A 67 0.36 -10.92 8.80
C THR A 67 0.18 -12.43 8.86
N GLY A 68 0.87 -13.17 7.98
CA GLY A 68 0.73 -14.61 7.85
C GLY A 68 -0.58 -15.02 7.16
N ALA A 69 -0.82 -16.33 7.05
CA ALA A 69 -1.97 -16.88 6.33
C ALA A 69 -3.34 -16.63 7.00
N ASP A 70 -3.39 -15.87 8.10
CA ASP A 70 -4.60 -15.59 8.88
C ASP A 70 -5.58 -14.72 8.07
N ARG A 71 -5.07 -13.75 7.31
CA ARG A 71 -5.88 -12.87 6.47
C ARG A 71 -5.21 -12.57 5.13
N LYS A 72 -5.96 -12.77 4.04
CA LYS A 72 -5.52 -12.43 2.69
C LYS A 72 -6.09 -11.08 2.29
N TYR A 73 -5.21 -10.09 2.18
CA TYR A 73 -5.49 -8.76 1.63
C TYR A 73 -5.22 -8.75 0.14
N GLN A 74 -6.16 -8.20 -0.63
CA GLN A 74 -5.98 -7.90 -2.05
C GLN A 74 -5.76 -6.40 -2.26
N PRO A 75 -5.15 -5.99 -3.39
CA PRO A 75 -5.03 -4.57 -3.75
C PRO A 75 -6.34 -3.78 -3.63
N ALA A 76 -7.46 -4.38 -3.99
CA ALA A 76 -8.79 -3.77 -3.90
C ALA A 76 -9.23 -3.48 -2.45
N ASP A 77 -8.71 -4.20 -1.45
CA ASP A 77 -8.98 -3.92 -0.04
C ASP A 77 -8.09 -2.79 0.51
N LEU A 78 -6.96 -2.54 -0.14
CA LEU A 78 -5.92 -1.63 0.34
C LEU A 78 -5.98 -0.24 -0.31
N PHE A 79 -6.63 -0.13 -1.48
CA PHE A 79 -6.63 1.04 -2.34
C PHE A 79 -8.03 1.33 -2.90
N ASP A 80 -8.48 2.59 -2.81
CA ASP A 80 -9.83 3.04 -3.19
C ASP A 80 -9.87 3.69 -4.60
N TYR A 81 -9.20 3.08 -5.60
CA TYR A 81 -9.14 3.67 -6.95
C TYR A 81 -9.03 2.70 -8.09
#